data_AF-A0A940LCR2-F1
#
_entry.id   AF-A0A940LCR2-F1
#
_cell.length_a   1.000
_cell.length_b   1.000
_cell.length_c   1.000
_cell.angle_alpha   90.00
_cell.angle_beta   90.00
_cell.angle_gamma   90.00
#
_symmetry.space_group_name_H-M   'P 1'
#
loop_
_entity.id
_entity.type
_entity.pdbx_description
1 polymer ?
#
loop_
_entity_poly.entity_id
_entity_poly.type
_entity_poly.pdbx_seq_one_letter_code
_entity_poly.pdbx_strand_id
1 'polypeptide(L)'
;AFALGAKIFEKKNSEYSQTLLGKSISAFDFAQRKKGVTQTASVKSPYIYAEDNWVDDMELAAASLYSSTGGLAWSSSSLSYAEQEKITPWLGADTAKHYQWYPFINLGHYELAKQLKGKQRDTIVGYYKQGIQKVWNRARQNAFYFGIPFIWCSNNLTTSFAIQCNWYKQLSNDKQFEELEQANFDWLFGCNPWGTSMVYGLPAHADTPTDPHSAFTHLGHYPIDGGLVDGPVYTSIYKNLIGITLYQSDEYAEFQSDLAVYHDDYGDYSTNEPTMDGTASLIYLLAAKEAEAHPDLPGGKAANTQPSLKKKP
;
A
#
# COMPACT_ATOMS: atom_id res chain seq x y z
N ALA A 1 8.44 -11.82 1.76
CA ALA A 1 9.69 -11.25 2.34
C ALA A 1 10.93 -12.14 2.13
N PHE A 2 10.97 -13.38 2.64
CA PHE A 2 12.20 -14.20 2.60
C PHE A 2 12.78 -14.45 1.20
N ALA A 3 11.95 -14.78 0.20
CA ALA A 3 12.42 -14.93 -1.19
C ALA A 3 13.06 -13.65 -1.76
N LEU A 4 12.47 -12.47 -1.49
CA LEU A 4 13.04 -11.18 -1.89
C LEU A 4 14.38 -10.94 -1.17
N GLY A 5 14.45 -11.21 0.13
CA GLY A 5 15.69 -11.13 0.90
C GLY A 5 16.78 -12.02 0.33
N ALA A 6 16.46 -13.28 -0.02
CA ALA A 6 17.40 -14.20 -0.65
C ALA A 6 18.03 -13.59 -1.91
N LYS A 7 17.21 -12.99 -2.78
CA LYS A 7 17.67 -12.30 -4.00
C LYS A 7 18.56 -11.10 -3.71
N ILE A 8 18.19 -10.26 -2.73
CA ILE A 8 18.97 -9.07 -2.34
C ILE A 8 20.34 -9.45 -1.76
N PHE A 9 20.39 -10.51 -0.95
CA PHE A 9 21.60 -10.95 -0.27
C PHE A 9 22.47 -11.92 -1.08
N GLU A 10 22.02 -12.41 -2.24
CA GLU A 10 22.73 -13.42 -3.04
C GLU A 10 24.21 -13.11 -3.26
N LYS A 11 24.52 -11.86 -3.65
CA LYS A 11 25.90 -11.40 -3.91
C LYS A 11 26.63 -10.86 -2.68
N LYS A 12 25.91 -10.57 -1.59
CA LYS A 12 26.47 -9.95 -0.36
C LYS A 12 26.80 -11.00 0.70
N ASN A 13 25.96 -12.01 0.84
CA ASN A 13 26.08 -13.10 1.78
C ASN A 13 25.27 -14.30 1.25
N SER A 14 25.94 -15.18 0.50
CA SER A 14 25.31 -16.32 -0.16
C SER A 14 24.76 -17.36 0.81
N GLU A 15 25.43 -17.59 1.94
CA GLU A 15 24.96 -18.51 2.99
C GLU A 15 23.64 -18.03 3.61
N TYR A 16 23.57 -16.74 3.95
CA TYR A 16 22.34 -16.16 4.46
C TYR A 16 21.24 -16.13 3.39
N SER A 17 21.59 -15.83 2.14
CA SER A 17 20.66 -15.90 1.00
C SER A 17 20.03 -17.29 0.87
N GLN A 18 20.83 -18.37 0.93
CA GLN A 18 20.31 -19.75 0.89
C GLN A 18 19.42 -20.07 2.10
N THR A 19 19.79 -19.59 3.29
CA THR A 19 18.96 -19.73 4.49
C THR A 19 17.59 -19.07 4.29
N LEU A 20 17.55 -17.86 3.74
CA LEU A 20 16.31 -17.15 3.45
C LEU A 20 15.48 -17.87 2.38
N LEU A 21 16.11 -18.39 1.32
CA LEU A 21 15.40 -19.15 0.29
C LEU A 21 14.77 -20.42 0.88
N GLY A 22 15.50 -21.18 1.69
CA GLY A 22 14.99 -22.36 2.39
C GLY A 22 13.81 -22.03 3.31
N LYS A 23 13.90 -20.93 4.08
CA LYS A 23 12.79 -20.44 4.90
C LYS A 23 11.58 -20.03 4.07
N SER A 24 11.78 -19.42 2.90
CA SER A 24 10.69 -19.03 2.00
C SER A 24 9.92 -20.25 1.48
N ILE A 25 10.62 -21.30 1.05
CA ILE A 25 10.00 -22.54 0.57
C ILE A 25 9.27 -23.23 1.72
N SER A 26 9.92 -23.35 2.89
CA SER A 26 9.31 -23.98 4.06
C SER A 26 8.03 -23.26 4.53
N ALA A 27 8.01 -21.93 4.51
CA ALA A 27 6.83 -21.14 4.86
C ALA A 27 5.69 -21.35 3.85
N PHE A 28 6.00 -21.32 2.54
CA PHE A 28 5.01 -21.58 1.49
C PHE A 28 4.41 -22.99 1.63
N ASP A 29 5.24 -24.02 1.81
CA ASP A 29 4.79 -25.40 1.98
C ASP A 29 3.90 -25.56 3.21
N PHE A 30 4.19 -24.82 4.29
CA PHE A 30 3.34 -24.82 5.48
C PHE A 30 1.97 -24.18 5.20
N ALA A 31 1.94 -23.02 4.54
CA ALA A 31 0.70 -22.34 4.16
C ALA A 31 -0.18 -23.22 3.24
N GLN A 32 0.43 -24.03 2.37
CA GLN A 32 -0.30 -25.00 1.54
C GLN A 32 -0.97 -26.12 2.35
N ARG A 33 -0.39 -26.50 3.50
CA ARG A 33 -0.94 -27.53 4.40
C ARG A 33 -2.08 -26.99 5.26
N LYS A 34 -1.98 -25.73 5.68
CA LYS A 34 -2.98 -25.06 6.51
C LYS A 34 -3.36 -23.72 5.89
N LYS A 35 -4.29 -23.80 4.94
CA LYS A 35 -4.84 -22.64 4.24
C LYS A 35 -5.69 -21.78 5.16
N GLY A 36 -5.71 -20.48 4.90
CA GLY A 36 -6.49 -19.50 5.63
C GLY A 36 -5.63 -18.35 6.13
N VAL A 37 -6.30 -17.43 6.80
CA VAL A 37 -5.76 -16.15 7.25
C VAL A 37 -5.05 -16.26 8.59
N THR A 38 -4.16 -15.31 8.88
CA THR A 38 -3.49 -15.20 10.17
C THR A 38 -3.81 -13.87 10.84
N GLN A 39 -4.69 -13.90 11.83
CA GLN A 39 -5.09 -12.71 12.58
C GLN A 39 -4.29 -12.55 13.86
N THR A 40 -4.20 -11.32 14.39
CA THR A 40 -3.61 -11.08 15.71
C THR A 40 -4.39 -11.85 16.79
N ALA A 41 -3.67 -12.65 17.59
CA ALA A 41 -4.24 -13.27 18.77
C ALA A 41 -4.31 -12.25 19.92
N SER A 42 -5.43 -11.55 20.05
CA SER A 42 -5.66 -10.59 21.14
C SER A 42 -6.39 -11.22 22.33
N VAL A 43 -5.95 -10.85 23.54
CA VAL A 43 -6.60 -11.23 24.81
C VAL A 43 -7.29 -10.03 25.47
N LYS A 44 -6.76 -8.81 25.29
CA LYS A 44 -7.23 -7.59 25.96
C LYS A 44 -7.55 -6.43 25.02
N SER A 45 -6.95 -6.39 23.83
CA SER A 45 -7.21 -5.32 22.87
C SER A 45 -8.53 -5.58 22.14
N PRO A 46 -9.46 -4.62 22.08
CA PRO A 46 -10.70 -4.74 21.32
C PRO A 46 -10.47 -4.70 19.80
N TYR A 47 -9.37 -4.08 19.36
CA TYR A 47 -8.99 -3.96 17.95
C TYR A 47 -7.79 -4.86 17.64
N ILE A 48 -7.84 -5.51 16.47
CA ILE A 48 -6.82 -6.46 16.00
C ILE A 48 -6.52 -6.21 14.53
N TYR A 49 -5.43 -6.77 14.02
CA TYR A 49 -5.29 -6.96 12.58
C TYR A 49 -6.17 -8.13 12.15
N ALA A 50 -7.34 -7.80 11.59
CA ALA A 50 -8.43 -8.72 11.29
C ALA A 50 -8.40 -9.18 9.84
N GLU A 51 -7.22 -9.52 9.33
CA GLU A 51 -7.00 -10.03 7.97
C GLU A 51 -8.00 -11.16 7.64
N ASP A 52 -8.65 -11.03 6.49
CA ASP A 52 -9.70 -11.94 5.98
C ASP A 52 -9.36 -12.42 4.56
N ASN A 53 -8.10 -12.20 4.15
CA ASN A 53 -7.54 -12.59 2.87
C ASN A 53 -6.14 -13.17 3.06
N TRP A 54 -5.80 -14.21 2.30
CA TRP A 54 -4.48 -14.86 2.32
C TRP A 54 -4.02 -15.22 0.90
N VAL A 55 -4.84 -14.89 -0.10
CA VAL A 55 -4.67 -15.34 -1.48
C VAL A 55 -3.61 -14.49 -2.18
N ASP A 56 -3.67 -13.18 -2.01
CA ASP A 56 -2.64 -12.21 -2.37
C ASP A 56 -1.27 -12.55 -1.76
N ASP A 57 -1.22 -12.96 -0.49
CA ASP A 57 0.03 -13.39 0.14
C ASP A 57 0.66 -14.58 -0.58
N MET A 58 -0.17 -15.57 -0.90
CA MET A 58 0.27 -16.77 -1.58
C MET A 58 0.61 -16.52 -3.03
N GLU A 59 -0.09 -15.60 -3.69
CA GLU A 59 0.26 -15.09 -5.01
C GLU A 59 1.65 -14.46 -4.99
N LEU A 60 1.91 -13.53 -4.07
CA LEU A 60 3.19 -12.86 -3.92
C LEU A 60 4.31 -13.84 -3.59
N ALA A 61 4.04 -14.79 -2.68
CA ALA A 61 5.03 -15.80 -2.30
C ALA A 61 5.40 -16.68 -3.50
N ALA A 62 4.41 -17.13 -4.28
CA ALA A 62 4.64 -17.91 -5.49
C ALA A 62 5.35 -17.10 -6.59
N ALA A 63 4.96 -15.84 -6.83
CA ALA A 63 5.62 -14.95 -7.79
C ALA A 63 7.09 -14.69 -7.41
N SER A 64 7.36 -14.50 -6.11
CA SER A 64 8.71 -14.29 -5.59
C SER A 64 9.57 -15.55 -5.75
N LEU A 65 9.04 -16.74 -5.43
CA LEU A 65 9.73 -18.02 -5.62
C LEU A 65 9.97 -18.33 -7.10
N TYR A 66 9.04 -17.97 -7.98
CA TYR A 66 9.24 -18.08 -9.42
C TYR A 66 10.42 -17.21 -9.88
N SER A 67 10.49 -15.94 -9.43
CA SER A 67 11.61 -15.05 -9.78
C SER A 67 12.96 -15.59 -9.29
N SER A 68 12.99 -16.32 -8.18
CA SER A 68 14.24 -16.82 -7.58
C SER A 68 14.67 -18.19 -8.11
N THR A 69 13.74 -19.01 -8.63
CA THR A 69 14.03 -20.42 -8.96
C THR A 69 13.69 -20.81 -10.40
N GLY A 70 12.85 -20.05 -11.11
CA GLY A 70 12.41 -20.33 -12.47
C GLY A 70 11.45 -21.52 -12.63
N GLY A 71 11.02 -22.17 -11.55
CA GLY A 71 10.13 -23.34 -11.61
C GLY A 71 8.72 -23.01 -12.11
N LEU A 72 8.26 -23.64 -13.20
CA LEU A 72 6.92 -23.41 -13.80
C LEU A 72 5.75 -23.67 -12.84
N ALA A 73 5.93 -24.55 -11.86
CA ALA A 73 4.94 -24.80 -10.82
C ALA A 73 4.64 -23.54 -9.99
N TRP A 74 5.65 -22.70 -9.72
CA TRP A 74 5.49 -21.44 -8.99
C TRP A 74 4.67 -20.43 -9.78
N SER A 75 5.00 -20.25 -11.07
CA SER A 75 4.24 -19.38 -11.96
C SER A 75 2.78 -19.83 -12.09
N SER A 76 2.54 -21.15 -12.24
CA SER A 76 1.18 -21.71 -12.32
C SER A 76 0.40 -21.51 -11.02
N SER A 77 1.07 -21.66 -9.88
CA SER A 77 0.45 -21.44 -8.56
C SER A 77 0.10 -19.97 -8.35
N SER A 78 1.00 -19.06 -8.72
CA SER A 78 0.79 -17.61 -8.63
C SER A 78 -0.39 -17.17 -9.51
N LEU A 79 -0.47 -17.64 -10.76
CA LEU A 79 -1.63 -17.39 -11.63
C LEU A 79 -2.96 -17.87 -11.03
N SER A 80 -2.97 -19.04 -10.41
CA SER A 80 -4.17 -19.59 -9.76
C SER A 80 -4.64 -18.75 -8.57
N TYR A 81 -3.71 -18.17 -7.79
CA TYR A 81 -4.04 -17.25 -6.72
C TYR A 81 -4.52 -15.90 -7.25
N ALA A 82 -3.89 -15.39 -8.31
CA ALA A 82 -4.32 -14.16 -8.97
C ALA A 82 -5.77 -14.22 -9.49
N GLU A 83 -6.21 -15.40 -9.95
CA GLU A 83 -7.58 -15.60 -10.40
C GLU A 83 -8.61 -15.64 -9.27
N GLN A 84 -8.18 -15.97 -8.05
CA GLN A 84 -9.04 -15.99 -6.86
C GLN A 84 -9.26 -14.57 -6.31
N GLU A 85 -8.22 -13.73 -6.30
CA GLU A 85 -8.33 -12.31 -5.94
C GLU A 85 -7.96 -11.40 -7.12
N LYS A 86 -8.91 -11.26 -8.03
CA LYS A 86 -8.74 -10.38 -9.21
C LYS A 86 -8.68 -8.91 -8.84
N ILE A 87 -9.32 -8.50 -7.76
CA ILE A 87 -9.39 -7.11 -7.32
C ILE A 87 -9.37 -7.13 -5.81
N THR A 88 -8.46 -6.37 -5.19
CA THR A 88 -8.43 -6.23 -3.74
C THR A 88 -9.77 -5.68 -3.26
N PRO A 89 -10.48 -6.36 -2.33
CA PRO A 89 -11.91 -6.14 -2.14
C PRO A 89 -12.34 -4.72 -1.73
N TRP A 90 -11.45 -3.95 -1.08
CA TRP A 90 -11.76 -2.60 -0.65
C TRP A 90 -11.96 -1.60 -1.80
N LEU A 91 -11.41 -1.89 -3.00
CA LEU A 91 -11.48 -1.01 -4.17
C LEU A 91 -12.93 -0.88 -4.68
N GLY A 92 -13.67 0.06 -4.11
CA GLY A 92 -15.10 0.28 -4.34
C GLY A 92 -16.02 -0.20 -3.22
N ALA A 93 -15.49 -0.59 -2.07
CA ALA A 93 -16.27 -0.81 -0.84
C ALA A 93 -16.40 0.48 -0.02
N ASP A 94 -17.35 0.51 0.91
CA ASP A 94 -17.57 1.62 1.85
C ASP A 94 -17.17 1.30 3.29
N THR A 95 -17.03 0.02 3.61
CA THR A 95 -16.76 -0.47 4.97
C THR A 95 -15.75 -1.60 4.93
N ALA A 96 -14.89 -1.68 5.95
CA ALA A 96 -14.06 -2.83 6.23
C ALA A 96 -13.84 -2.96 7.74
N LYS A 97 -13.44 -4.15 8.20
CA LYS A 97 -12.80 -4.28 9.52
C LYS A 97 -11.36 -3.75 9.45
N HIS A 98 -10.81 -3.42 10.61
CA HIS A 98 -9.41 -3.01 10.74
C HIS A 98 -8.46 -4.06 10.13
N TYR A 99 -7.66 -3.66 9.13
CA TYR A 99 -6.77 -4.53 8.34
C TYR A 99 -7.43 -5.72 7.63
N GLN A 100 -8.74 -5.68 7.35
CA GLN A 100 -9.45 -6.82 6.76
C GLN A 100 -8.85 -7.33 5.43
N TRP A 101 -8.33 -6.41 4.62
CA TRP A 101 -7.76 -6.70 3.30
C TRP A 101 -6.36 -6.10 3.16
N TYR A 102 -5.59 -6.13 4.25
CA TYR A 102 -4.16 -5.89 4.21
C TYR A 102 -3.49 -6.86 3.22
N PRO A 103 -2.46 -6.47 2.44
CA PRO A 103 -1.67 -5.22 2.47
C PRO A 103 -2.25 -4.06 1.63
N PHE A 104 -3.56 -4.03 1.40
CA PHE A 104 -4.29 -2.97 0.68
C PHE A 104 -3.93 -2.80 -0.79
N ILE A 105 -2.97 -3.56 -1.30
CA ILE A 105 -2.64 -3.70 -2.71
C ILE A 105 -2.16 -5.13 -2.92
N ASN A 106 -2.71 -5.84 -3.90
CA ASN A 106 -2.17 -7.15 -4.23
C ASN A 106 -0.81 -6.98 -4.95
N LEU A 107 0.27 -7.22 -4.21
CA LEU A 107 1.67 -7.16 -4.66
C LEU A 107 2.03 -8.30 -5.63
N GLY A 108 1.31 -9.42 -5.53
CA GLY A 108 1.49 -10.60 -6.38
C GLY A 108 1.27 -10.27 -7.85
N HIS A 109 0.22 -9.50 -8.15
CA HIS A 109 -0.10 -9.11 -9.53
C HIS A 109 1.08 -8.41 -10.20
N TYR A 110 1.70 -7.43 -9.52
CA TYR A 110 2.84 -6.69 -10.06
C TYR A 110 4.08 -7.58 -10.25
N GLU A 111 4.43 -8.36 -9.23
CA GLU A 111 5.60 -9.24 -9.29
C GLU A 111 5.45 -10.31 -10.36
N LEU A 112 4.27 -10.91 -10.51
CA LEU A 112 3.98 -11.90 -11.53
C LEU A 112 3.96 -11.29 -12.94
N ALA A 113 3.31 -10.13 -13.12
CA ALA A 113 3.20 -9.47 -14.43
C ALA A 113 4.56 -9.06 -15.03
N LYS A 114 5.56 -8.75 -14.19
CA LYS A 114 6.95 -8.50 -14.65
C LYS A 114 7.62 -9.74 -15.26
N GLN A 115 7.15 -10.93 -14.88
CA GLN A 115 7.75 -12.22 -15.26
C GLN A 115 7.01 -12.89 -16.43
N LEU A 116 5.75 -12.53 -16.65
CA LEU A 116 4.90 -13.08 -17.70
C LEU A 116 4.99 -12.29 -19.03
N LYS A 117 4.47 -12.90 -20.10
CA LYS A 117 4.30 -12.27 -21.43
C LYS A 117 2.95 -12.67 -22.04
N GLY A 118 2.46 -11.87 -22.98
CA GLY A 118 1.22 -12.14 -23.73
C GLY A 118 -0.03 -12.17 -22.85
N LYS A 119 -1.03 -12.97 -23.24
CA LYS A 119 -2.39 -12.93 -22.68
C LYS A 119 -2.46 -13.08 -21.15
N GLN A 120 -1.61 -13.91 -20.55
CA GLN A 120 -1.59 -14.10 -19.10
C GLN A 120 -1.16 -12.81 -18.39
N ARG A 121 -0.11 -12.15 -18.89
CA ARG A 121 0.32 -10.85 -18.40
C ARG A 121 -0.79 -9.81 -18.56
N ASP A 122 -1.42 -9.76 -19.72
CA ASP A 122 -2.47 -8.77 -20.00
C ASP A 122 -3.69 -8.95 -19.07
N THR A 123 -3.99 -10.19 -18.70
CA THR A 123 -5.06 -10.52 -17.74
C THR A 123 -4.76 -9.94 -16.36
N ILE A 124 -3.55 -10.19 -15.84
CA ILE A 124 -3.10 -9.68 -14.54
C ILE A 124 -3.01 -8.15 -14.52
N VAL A 125 -2.50 -7.53 -15.58
CA VAL A 125 -2.49 -6.06 -15.71
C VAL A 125 -3.93 -5.51 -15.75
N GLY A 126 -4.84 -6.25 -16.39
CA GLY A 126 -6.27 -5.91 -16.45
C GLY A 126 -6.98 -5.94 -15.10
N TYR A 127 -6.48 -6.71 -14.13
CA TYR A 127 -6.99 -6.74 -12.75
C TYR A 127 -6.74 -5.40 -12.03
N TYR A 128 -5.53 -4.85 -12.11
CA TYR A 128 -5.26 -3.50 -11.63
C TYR A 128 -6.13 -2.45 -12.33
N LYS A 129 -6.27 -2.52 -13.67
CA LYS A 129 -7.15 -1.59 -14.41
C LYS A 129 -8.57 -1.58 -13.86
N GLN A 130 -9.14 -2.76 -13.61
CA GLN A 130 -10.50 -2.89 -13.07
C GLN A 130 -10.62 -2.31 -11.66
N GLY A 131 -9.65 -2.58 -10.78
CA GLY A 131 -9.59 -2.01 -9.45
C GLY A 131 -9.50 -0.47 -9.45
N ILE A 132 -8.61 0.08 -10.27
CA ILE A 132 -8.44 1.54 -10.42
C ILE A 132 -9.73 2.18 -10.96
N GLN A 133 -10.38 1.54 -11.94
CA GLN A 133 -11.63 2.04 -12.51
C GLN A 133 -12.75 2.12 -11.46
N LYS A 134 -12.81 1.20 -10.49
CA LYS A 134 -13.81 1.25 -9.41
C LYS A 134 -13.62 2.48 -8.52
N VAL A 135 -12.38 2.81 -8.17
CA VAL A 135 -12.06 4.03 -7.41
C VAL A 135 -12.34 5.27 -8.26
N TRP A 136 -11.94 5.28 -9.53
CA TRP A 136 -12.19 6.40 -10.45
C TRP A 136 -13.69 6.74 -10.58
N ASN A 137 -14.55 5.71 -10.66
CA ASN A 137 -15.99 5.91 -10.77
C ASN A 137 -16.58 6.72 -9.60
N ARG A 138 -15.96 6.63 -8.41
CA ARG A 138 -16.30 7.42 -7.20
C ARG A 138 -15.58 8.77 -7.24
N ALA A 139 -14.27 8.75 -7.46
CA ALA A 139 -13.39 9.91 -7.40
C ALA A 139 -13.77 11.04 -8.38
N ARG A 140 -14.21 10.71 -9.60
CA ARG A 140 -14.45 11.70 -10.67
C ARG A 140 -15.49 12.79 -10.38
N GLN A 141 -16.29 12.62 -9.33
CA GLN A 141 -17.28 13.60 -8.87
C GLN A 141 -16.82 14.39 -7.64
N ASN A 142 -15.69 14.00 -7.05
CA ASN A 142 -15.10 14.62 -5.88
C ASN A 142 -14.08 15.69 -6.31
N ALA A 143 -14.08 16.85 -5.65
CA ALA A 143 -13.22 17.99 -6.00
C ALA A 143 -11.71 17.68 -5.90
N PHE A 144 -11.32 16.70 -5.10
CA PHE A 144 -9.94 16.26 -4.90
C PHE A 144 -9.61 14.96 -5.65
N TYR A 145 -10.55 14.45 -6.48
CA TYR A 145 -10.49 13.09 -7.03
C TYR A 145 -10.23 12.01 -5.97
N PHE A 146 -10.72 12.25 -4.75
CA PHE A 146 -10.58 11.29 -3.68
C PHE A 146 -11.72 10.26 -3.73
N GLY A 147 -11.35 9.00 -3.97
CA GLY A 147 -12.29 7.87 -4.08
C GLY A 147 -12.06 6.76 -3.06
N ILE A 148 -11.11 6.94 -2.15
CA ILE A 148 -10.74 5.99 -1.10
C ILE A 148 -11.78 6.09 0.03
N PRO A 149 -12.25 4.97 0.60
CA PRO A 149 -13.17 5.01 1.73
C PRO A 149 -12.47 5.56 2.98
N PHE A 150 -13.15 6.42 3.75
CA PHE A 150 -12.66 6.94 5.03
C PHE A 150 -12.80 5.90 6.15
N ILE A 151 -12.15 4.75 6.00
CA ILE A 151 -12.02 3.75 7.07
C ILE A 151 -10.67 3.92 7.76
N TRP A 152 -10.49 3.30 8.93
CA TRP A 152 -9.20 3.32 9.64
C TRP A 152 -8.07 2.88 8.69
N CYS A 153 -6.97 3.65 8.69
CA CYS A 153 -5.82 3.55 7.79
C CYS A 153 -6.12 4.06 6.35
N SER A 154 -6.99 5.06 6.19
CA SER A 154 -7.36 5.61 4.87
C SER A 154 -6.16 6.16 4.09
N ASN A 155 -5.14 6.70 4.76
CA ASN A 155 -3.91 7.12 4.10
C ASN A 155 -3.02 5.94 3.68
N ASN A 156 -3.05 4.80 4.38
CA ASN A 156 -2.38 3.58 3.93
C ASN A 156 -3.05 3.07 2.64
N LEU A 157 -4.39 3.07 2.59
CA LEU A 157 -5.16 2.76 1.37
C LEU A 157 -4.80 3.72 0.23
N THR A 158 -4.71 5.03 0.53
CA THR A 158 -4.39 6.08 -0.44
C THR A 158 -2.99 5.89 -1.02
N THR A 159 -2.01 5.60 -0.16
CA THR A 159 -0.63 5.32 -0.55
C THR A 159 -0.55 4.08 -1.43
N SER A 160 -1.17 2.97 -1.00
CA SER A 160 -1.27 1.73 -1.76
C SER A 160 -1.96 1.93 -3.11
N PHE A 161 -2.99 2.77 -3.16
CA PHE A 161 -3.71 3.07 -4.41
C PHE A 161 -2.87 3.86 -5.41
N ALA A 162 -2.13 4.87 -4.93
CA ALA A 162 -1.20 5.63 -5.77
C ALA A 162 -0.12 4.71 -6.35
N ILE A 163 0.42 3.80 -5.54
CA ILE A 163 1.36 2.76 -6.00
C ILE A 163 0.70 1.86 -7.06
N GLN A 164 -0.55 1.44 -6.86
CA GLN A 164 -1.26 0.61 -7.83
C GLN A 164 -1.44 1.30 -9.18
N CYS A 165 -1.81 2.57 -9.18
CA CYS A 165 -1.91 3.37 -10.40
C CYS A 165 -0.56 3.49 -11.10
N ASN A 166 0.49 3.76 -10.32
CA ASN A 166 1.86 3.83 -10.81
C ASN A 166 2.31 2.53 -11.48
N TRP A 167 2.10 1.39 -10.81
CA TRP A 167 2.44 0.07 -11.35
C TRP A 167 1.63 -0.31 -12.57
N TYR A 168 0.35 0.02 -12.61
CA TYR A 168 -0.46 -0.15 -13.81
C TYR A 168 0.14 0.63 -14.99
N LYS A 169 0.50 1.90 -14.78
CA LYS A 169 1.17 2.75 -15.78
C LYS A 169 2.49 2.13 -16.24
N GLN A 170 3.34 1.66 -15.32
CA GLN A 170 4.61 1.01 -15.66
C GLN A 170 4.44 -0.29 -16.46
N LEU A 171 3.44 -1.11 -16.11
CA LEU A 171 3.20 -2.39 -16.77
C LEU A 171 2.51 -2.24 -18.13
N SER A 172 1.60 -1.28 -18.28
CA SER A 172 0.77 -1.14 -19.48
C SER A 172 1.21 -0.03 -20.43
N ASN A 173 1.99 0.94 -19.94
CA ASN A 173 2.23 2.23 -20.59
C ASN A 173 0.95 3.04 -20.86
N ASP A 174 -0.18 2.67 -20.24
CA ASP A 174 -1.45 3.38 -20.29
C ASP A 174 -1.48 4.44 -19.17
N LYS A 175 -1.64 5.70 -19.57
CA LYS A 175 -1.57 6.87 -18.68
C LYS A 175 -2.94 7.43 -18.29
N GLN A 176 -4.04 6.74 -18.61
CA GLN A 176 -5.40 7.28 -18.39
C GLN A 176 -5.72 7.61 -16.92
N PHE A 177 -4.96 7.07 -15.95
CA PHE A 177 -5.15 7.28 -14.51
C PHE A 177 -4.05 8.14 -13.88
N GLU A 178 -3.19 8.80 -14.66
CA GLU A 178 -2.06 9.58 -14.14
C GLU A 178 -2.53 10.77 -13.28
N GLU A 179 -3.60 11.45 -13.66
CA GLU A 179 -4.20 12.54 -12.87
C GLU A 179 -4.79 12.02 -11.55
N LEU A 180 -5.43 10.84 -11.56
CA LEU A 180 -5.96 10.20 -10.37
C LEU A 180 -4.83 9.73 -9.43
N GLU A 181 -3.75 9.16 -9.97
CA GLU A 181 -2.53 8.81 -9.24
C GLU A 181 -1.96 10.03 -8.53
N GLN A 182 -1.83 11.15 -9.26
CA GLN A 182 -1.26 12.38 -8.73
C GLN A 182 -2.15 13.00 -7.65
N ALA A 183 -3.47 13.02 -7.83
CA ALA A 183 -4.39 13.52 -6.82
C ALA A 183 -4.32 12.76 -5.48
N ASN A 184 -4.13 11.43 -5.53
CA ASN A 184 -3.94 10.63 -4.31
C ASN A 184 -2.57 10.85 -3.67
N PHE A 185 -1.53 11.14 -4.46
CA PHE A 185 -0.24 11.57 -3.93
C PHE A 185 -0.36 12.96 -3.27
N ASP A 186 -0.98 13.92 -3.93
CA ASP A 186 -1.14 15.30 -3.45
C ASP A 186 -2.01 15.35 -2.19
N TRP A 187 -3.00 14.47 -2.07
CA TRP A 187 -3.81 14.30 -0.86
C TRP A 187 -2.95 14.08 0.39
N LEU A 188 -1.92 13.24 0.29
CA LEU A 188 -1.02 12.91 1.40
C LEU A 188 -0.16 14.11 1.84
N PHE A 189 -0.05 15.14 1.00
CA PHE A 189 0.80 16.32 1.22
C PHE A 189 0.03 17.64 1.25
N GLY A 190 -1.27 17.60 1.54
CA GLY A 190 -2.07 18.81 1.83
C GLY A 190 -3.14 19.18 0.82
N CYS A 191 -3.26 18.47 -0.31
CA CYS A 191 -4.38 18.66 -1.24
C CYS A 191 -5.63 17.89 -0.78
N ASN A 192 -6.15 18.28 0.38
CA ASN A 192 -7.29 17.67 1.05
C ASN A 192 -8.11 18.75 1.79
N PRO A 193 -9.33 18.45 2.29
CA PRO A 193 -10.20 19.44 2.91
C PRO A 193 -9.61 20.20 4.11
N TRP A 194 -8.66 19.60 4.81
CA TRP A 194 -8.03 20.16 6.01
C TRP A 194 -6.81 21.02 5.68
N GLY A 195 -6.28 20.96 4.45
CA GLY A 195 -5.12 21.75 4.03
C GLY A 195 -3.80 21.34 4.71
N THR A 196 -3.77 20.18 5.36
CA THR A 196 -2.64 19.67 6.14
C THR A 196 -2.01 18.45 5.48
N SER A 197 -0.69 18.33 5.57
CA SER A 197 0.01 17.10 5.19
C SER A 197 -0.38 15.98 6.14
N MET A 198 -0.37 14.75 5.63
CA MET A 198 -0.60 13.55 6.40
C MET A 198 0.70 12.90 6.89
N VAL A 199 1.83 13.58 6.71
CA VAL A 199 3.17 13.06 6.98
C VAL A 199 3.88 13.96 7.98
N TYR A 200 4.21 13.41 9.15
CA TYR A 200 4.88 14.15 10.22
C TYR A 200 6.17 14.80 9.70
N GLY A 201 6.25 16.14 9.82
CA GLY A 201 7.43 16.92 9.46
C GLY A 201 7.68 17.07 7.96
N LEU A 202 6.80 16.59 7.08
CA LEU A 202 6.96 16.71 5.63
C LEU A 202 5.71 17.31 4.95
N PRO A 203 5.87 18.36 4.12
CA PRO A 203 7.09 19.15 3.93
C PRO A 203 7.39 20.02 5.16
N ALA A 204 8.67 20.28 5.44
CA ALA A 204 9.15 20.88 6.69
C ALA A 204 8.64 22.30 7.01
N HIS A 205 7.92 22.95 6.10
CA HIS A 205 7.40 24.31 6.25
C HIS A 205 5.89 24.42 5.96
N ALA A 206 5.17 23.29 6.01
CA ALA A 206 3.73 23.25 5.90
C ALA A 206 3.08 22.87 7.23
N ASP A 207 1.75 22.88 7.25
CA ASP A 207 0.97 22.21 8.28
C ASP A 207 1.13 20.68 8.12
N THR A 208 1.49 20.01 9.20
CA THR A 208 1.78 18.57 9.28
C THR A 208 1.44 18.09 10.68
N PRO A 209 1.22 16.78 10.93
CA PRO A 209 0.92 16.28 12.27
C PRO A 209 1.95 16.75 13.31
N THR A 210 1.48 17.29 14.43
CA THR A 210 2.29 17.81 15.53
C THR A 210 2.04 17.08 16.84
N ASP A 211 0.86 16.47 17.01
CA ASP A 211 0.50 15.67 18.19
C ASP A 211 0.02 14.25 17.80
N PRO A 212 0.84 13.46 17.08
CA PRO A 212 0.47 12.12 16.64
C PRO A 212 0.27 11.18 17.83
N HIS A 213 -0.65 10.19 17.69
CA HIS A 213 -0.88 9.13 18.67
C HIS A 213 0.32 8.18 18.76
N SER A 214 1.41 8.62 19.39
CA SER A 214 2.64 7.87 19.52
C SER A 214 3.26 8.10 20.89
N ALA A 215 3.63 7.01 21.55
CA ALA A 215 4.36 7.09 22.82
C ALA A 215 5.72 7.80 22.67
N PHE A 216 6.33 7.75 21.48
CA PHE A 216 7.64 8.38 21.22
C PHE A 216 7.54 9.90 21.25
N THR A 217 6.52 10.48 20.62
CA THR A 217 6.27 11.93 20.62
C THR A 217 5.69 12.37 21.96
N HIS A 218 4.72 11.63 22.51
CA HIS A 218 4.00 12.03 23.71
C HIS A 218 4.81 11.89 25.00
N LEU A 219 5.53 10.78 25.20
CA LEU A 219 6.30 10.53 26.42
C LEU A 219 7.78 10.91 26.27
N GLY A 220 8.34 10.64 25.09
CA GLY A 220 9.76 10.83 24.81
C GLY A 220 10.10 12.16 24.17
N HIS A 221 9.12 12.88 23.63
CA HIS A 221 9.31 14.09 22.81
C HIS A 221 10.31 13.88 21.66
N TYR A 222 10.34 12.66 21.11
CA TYR A 222 11.17 12.34 19.95
C TYR A 222 10.41 12.64 18.66
N PRO A 223 11.06 13.28 17.68
CA PRO A 223 10.45 13.45 16.35
C PRO A 223 10.28 12.09 15.67
N ILE A 224 9.25 11.99 14.85
CA ILE A 224 8.95 10.82 14.01
C ILE A 224 8.90 11.22 12.52
N ASP A 225 9.89 12.02 12.10
CA ASP A 225 9.98 12.60 10.75
C ASP A 225 9.73 11.56 9.65
N GLY A 226 8.78 11.88 8.77
CA GLY A 226 8.35 11.01 7.67
C GLY A 226 7.29 9.98 8.05
N GLY A 227 6.84 9.93 9.31
CA GLY A 227 5.76 9.05 9.75
C GLY A 227 4.44 9.42 9.08
N LEU A 228 3.85 8.46 8.34
CA LEU A 228 2.51 8.61 7.76
C LEU A 228 1.46 8.29 8.82
N VAL A 229 0.58 9.26 9.12
CA VAL A 229 -0.57 9.02 10.02
C VAL A 229 -1.71 8.33 9.29
N ASP A 230 -2.51 7.57 10.04
CA ASP A 230 -3.61 6.74 9.53
C ASP A 230 -4.57 7.47 8.60
N GLY A 231 -4.85 8.75 8.88
CA GLY A 231 -5.65 9.61 8.04
C GLY A 231 -7.14 9.65 8.38
N PRO A 232 -7.91 10.43 7.63
CA PRO A 232 -9.30 10.70 7.97
C PRO A 232 -10.17 9.44 7.98
N VAL A 233 -11.08 9.39 8.94
CA VAL A 233 -12.11 8.34 9.05
C VAL A 233 -13.50 8.93 8.91
N TYR A 234 -14.48 8.10 8.58
CA TYR A 234 -15.87 8.51 8.59
C TYR A 234 -16.21 9.00 10.00
N THR A 235 -16.98 10.09 10.09
CA THR A 235 -17.37 10.67 11.37
C THR A 235 -18.12 9.67 12.25
N SER A 236 -18.84 8.73 11.63
CA SER A 236 -19.47 7.60 12.33
C SER A 236 -18.47 6.62 12.92
N ILE A 237 -17.31 6.38 12.30
CA ILE A 237 -16.27 5.51 12.87
C ILE A 237 -15.70 6.17 14.12
N TYR A 238 -15.20 7.40 14.00
CA TYR A 238 -14.65 8.17 15.12
C TYR A 238 -15.58 8.16 16.35
N LYS A 239 -16.87 8.49 16.15
CA LYS A 239 -17.88 8.55 17.23
C LYS A 239 -18.16 7.21 17.92
N ASN A 240 -17.78 6.08 17.34
CA ASN A 240 -18.07 4.74 17.87
C ASN A 240 -16.82 3.98 18.34
N LEU A 241 -15.63 4.59 18.26
CA LEU A 241 -14.39 3.98 18.73
C LEU A 241 -14.21 4.14 20.25
N ILE A 242 -13.60 3.13 20.88
CA ILE A 242 -13.49 3.04 22.33
C ILE A 242 -12.28 3.86 22.79
N GLY A 243 -12.49 4.77 23.74
CA GLY A 243 -11.40 5.48 24.41
C GLY A 243 -10.77 6.62 23.61
N ILE A 244 -11.40 7.04 22.51
CA ILE A 244 -11.01 8.26 21.78
C ILE A 244 -11.59 9.48 22.49
N THR A 245 -10.73 10.50 22.66
CA THR A 245 -11.05 11.82 23.20
C THR A 245 -10.04 12.80 22.64
N LEU A 246 -10.46 14.01 22.26
CA LEU A 246 -9.51 15.09 21.96
C LEU A 246 -9.02 15.72 23.27
N TYR A 247 -7.71 15.86 23.42
CA TYR A 247 -7.09 16.50 24.59
C TYR A 247 -6.83 17.99 24.38
N GLN A 248 -6.77 18.44 23.13
CA GLN A 248 -6.67 19.83 22.70
C GLN A 248 -7.94 20.28 21.96
N SER A 249 -8.01 21.56 21.62
CA SER A 249 -9.04 22.10 20.75
C SER A 249 -8.82 21.66 19.31
N ASP A 250 -9.85 21.15 18.63
CA ASP A 250 -9.75 20.80 17.20
C ASP A 250 -9.42 22.02 16.33
N GLU A 251 -8.19 22.06 15.84
CA GLU A 251 -7.66 23.12 14.96
C GLU A 251 -8.36 23.16 13.61
N TYR A 252 -8.98 22.05 13.20
CA TYR A 252 -9.68 21.92 11.93
C TYR A 252 -11.20 21.91 12.08
N ALA A 253 -11.75 22.38 13.20
CA ALA A 253 -13.18 22.33 13.50
C ALA A 253 -14.08 22.87 12.37
N GLU A 254 -13.65 23.93 11.66
CA GLU A 254 -14.40 24.53 10.54
C GLU A 254 -14.43 23.65 9.27
N PHE A 255 -13.51 22.69 9.15
CA PHE A 255 -13.35 21.80 8.00
C PHE A 255 -13.83 20.37 8.27
N GLN A 256 -14.19 20.04 9.51
CA GLN A 256 -14.86 18.77 9.82
C GLN A 256 -16.24 18.69 9.17
N SER A 257 -16.69 17.46 8.91
CA SER A 257 -17.99 17.22 8.28
C SER A 257 -18.72 16.05 8.91
N ASP A 258 -20.00 15.89 8.58
CA ASP A 258 -20.75 14.67 8.92
C ASP A 258 -20.22 13.43 8.17
N LEU A 259 -19.50 13.64 7.05
CA LEU A 259 -18.95 12.55 6.25
C LEU A 259 -17.66 12.01 6.88
N ALA A 260 -16.65 12.86 7.07
CA ALA A 260 -15.34 12.46 7.56
C ALA A 260 -14.71 13.51 8.47
N VAL A 261 -13.82 13.03 9.33
CA VAL A 261 -13.00 13.83 10.26
C VAL A 261 -11.54 13.44 10.20
N TYR A 262 -10.67 14.41 10.49
CA TYR A 262 -9.26 14.22 10.78
C TYR A 262 -8.90 15.14 11.95
N HIS A 263 -8.27 14.59 12.99
CA HIS A 263 -7.80 15.39 14.14
C HIS A 263 -6.29 15.21 14.28
N ASP A 264 -5.55 16.30 14.46
CA ASP A 264 -4.14 16.27 14.86
C ASP A 264 -4.02 16.29 16.40
N ASP A 265 -4.49 15.22 17.05
CA ASP A 265 -4.51 15.13 18.52
C ASP A 265 -4.06 13.75 18.99
N TYR A 266 -3.26 13.71 20.06
CA TYR A 266 -2.73 12.46 20.61
C TYR A 266 -3.84 11.50 21.03
N GLY A 267 -5.01 11.97 21.42
CA GLY A 267 -6.10 11.12 21.85
C GLY A 267 -6.93 10.50 20.72
N ASP A 268 -6.67 10.86 19.46
CA ASP A 268 -7.27 10.24 18.28
C ASP A 268 -6.32 9.27 17.58
N TYR A 269 -6.28 8.03 18.08
CA TYR A 269 -5.54 6.95 17.43
C TYR A 269 -6.12 6.54 16.07
N SER A 270 -7.34 6.95 15.73
CA SER A 270 -8.00 6.47 14.51
C SER A 270 -7.65 7.30 13.28
N THR A 271 -7.26 8.55 13.48
CA THR A 271 -6.84 9.44 12.40
C THR A 271 -5.38 9.84 12.48
N ASN A 272 -4.78 9.84 13.67
CA ASN A 272 -3.46 10.44 13.92
C ASN A 272 -2.38 9.45 14.40
N GLU A 273 -2.62 8.14 14.32
CA GLU A 273 -1.59 7.15 14.66
C GLU A 273 -0.63 6.93 13.47
N PRO A 274 0.68 7.10 13.65
CA PRO A 274 1.67 6.80 12.62
C PRO A 274 1.90 5.30 12.50
N THR A 275 1.74 4.74 11.30
CA THR A 275 1.84 3.29 11.09
C THR A 275 3.10 2.89 10.32
N MET A 276 3.70 1.76 10.71
CA MET A 276 4.92 1.25 10.07
C MET A 276 4.67 0.81 8.62
N ASP A 277 3.55 0.15 8.35
CA ASP A 277 3.18 -0.32 7.00
C ASP A 277 2.80 0.83 6.06
N GLY A 278 2.06 1.82 6.57
CA GLY A 278 1.76 3.06 5.85
C GLY A 278 3.04 3.81 5.49
N THR A 279 3.91 4.02 6.49
CA THR A 279 5.19 4.71 6.31
C THR A 279 6.12 3.96 5.35
N ALA A 280 6.22 2.62 5.45
CA ALA A 280 7.02 1.82 4.52
C ALA A 280 6.51 1.92 3.07
N SER A 281 5.20 1.92 2.89
CA SER A 281 4.57 2.12 1.57
C SER A 281 4.82 3.53 1.04
N LEU A 282 4.76 4.55 1.90
CA LEU A 282 5.05 5.93 1.53
C LEU A 282 6.50 6.10 1.05
N ILE A 283 7.47 5.47 1.74
CA ILE A 283 8.87 5.47 1.30
C ILE A 283 9.00 4.88 -0.10
N TYR A 284 8.31 3.77 -0.37
CA TYR A 284 8.28 3.19 -1.72
C TYR A 284 7.70 4.16 -2.75
N LEU A 285 6.56 4.78 -2.45
CA LEU A 285 5.89 5.73 -3.33
C LEU A 285 6.78 6.94 -3.64
N LEU A 286 7.42 7.52 -2.63
CA LEU A 286 8.35 8.64 -2.79
C LEU A 286 9.55 8.26 -3.67
N ALA A 287 10.15 7.09 -3.43
CA ALA A 287 11.24 6.59 -4.28
C ALA A 287 10.79 6.34 -5.73
N ALA A 288 9.56 5.87 -5.94
CA ALA A 288 8.99 5.70 -7.27
C ALA A 288 8.80 7.06 -7.98
N LYS A 289 8.28 8.07 -7.27
CA LYS A 289 8.13 9.44 -7.80
C LYS A 289 9.47 10.10 -8.12
N GLU A 290 10.48 9.91 -7.25
CA GLU A 290 11.84 10.37 -7.51
C GLU A 290 12.42 9.73 -8.78
N ALA A 291 12.24 8.42 -8.95
CA ALA A 291 12.69 7.70 -10.14
C ALA A 291 11.99 8.18 -11.43
N GLU A 292 10.71 8.56 -11.36
CA GLU A 292 9.97 9.17 -12.48
C GLU A 292 10.48 10.57 -12.83
N ALA A 293 10.79 11.38 -11.83
CA ALA A 293 11.35 12.72 -12.02
C ALA A 293 12.79 12.69 -12.57
N HIS A 294 13.54 11.61 -12.29
CA HIS A 294 14.94 11.45 -12.64
C HIS A 294 15.21 10.14 -13.41
N PRO A 295 14.70 9.99 -14.66
CA PRO A 295 14.80 8.75 -15.43
C PRO A 295 16.24 8.32 -15.77
N ASP A 296 17.19 9.26 -15.67
CA ASP A 296 18.61 9.04 -15.95
C ASP A 296 19.39 8.45 -14.76
N LEU A 297 18.82 8.41 -13.55
CA LEU A 297 19.45 7.78 -12.40
C LEU A 297 19.43 6.24 -12.52
N PRO A 298 20.40 5.52 -11.92
CA PRO A 298 20.40 4.06 -11.88
C PRO A 298 19.11 3.55 -11.19
N GLY A 299 18.17 3.02 -11.99
CA GLY A 299 16.85 2.57 -11.53
C GLY A 299 15.66 3.30 -12.16
N GLY A 300 15.85 4.49 -12.74
CA GLY A 300 14.80 5.28 -13.39
C GLY A 300 14.38 4.77 -14.78
N LYS A 301 15.19 3.92 -15.41
CA LYS A 301 14.79 3.19 -16.63
C LYS A 301 13.89 2.03 -16.21
N ALA A 302 12.58 2.23 -16.34
CA ALA A 302 11.60 1.15 -16.28
C ALA A 302 12.13 -0.05 -17.07
N ALA A 303 12.05 -1.25 -16.49
CA ALA A 303 12.65 -2.49 -16.99
C ALA A 303 12.06 -3.02 -18.32
N ASN A 304 11.52 -2.14 -19.16
CA ASN A 304 10.80 -2.43 -20.40
C ASN A 304 11.42 -1.83 -21.67
N THR A 305 12.70 -1.42 -21.66
CA THR A 305 13.39 -1.24 -22.94
C THR A 305 13.77 -2.61 -23.51
N GLN A 306 12.91 -3.13 -24.40
CA GLN A 306 13.29 -4.23 -25.30
C GLN A 306 14.63 -3.87 -25.98
N PRO A 307 15.59 -4.81 -26.09
CA PRO A 307 16.77 -4.57 -26.90
C PRO A 307 16.30 -4.41 -28.34
N SER A 308 16.50 -3.22 -28.91
CA SER A 308 16.34 -3.01 -30.34
C SER A 308 17.24 -4.01 -31.08
N LEU A 309 16.61 -4.96 -31.78
CA LEU A 309 17.31 -5.82 -32.73
C LEU A 309 17.78 -4.93 -33.88
N LYS A 310 18.99 -4.39 -33.75
CA LYS A 310 19.73 -3.88 -34.89
C LYS A 310 19.92 -5.05 -35.85
N LYS A 311 19.10 -5.11 -36.90
CA LYS A 311 19.43 -5.84 -38.12
C LYS A 311 20.78 -5.31 -38.60
N LYS A 312 21.83 -6.14 -38.51
CA LYS A 312 23.06 -5.88 -39.24
C LYS A 312 22.81 -6.16 -40.73
N PRO A 313 23.44 -5.37 -41.62
CA PRO A 313 23.31 -5.53 -43.07
C PRO A 313 23.84 -6.87 -43.56
#